data_AF-C4FEP0-F1
#
_entry.id   AF-C4FEP0-F1
#
_cell.length_a   1.000
_cell.length_b   1.000
_cell.length_c   1.000
_cell.angle_alpha   90.00
_cell.angle_beta   90.00
_cell.angle_gamma   90.00
#
_symmetry.space_group_name_H-M   'P 1'
#
loop_
_entity.id
_entity.type
_entity.pdbx_description
1 polymer ?
#
loop_
_entity_poly.entity_id
_entity_poly.type
_entity_poly.pdbx_seq_one_letter_code
_entity_poly.pdbx_strand_id
1 'polypeptide(L)'
;MFRESSRFRPFAAVGAILLSVCMVAGAQTECAAAAEATDNTGAGQAASSVLGTLQVKGRAPKTGYKRTQFGQAWADVDHNGCDTRNDILSRDLSGVKHRFGTHSCVVKSGTLQDPYTGKSITFKRGQKTSTAVQIDHVVALSDAWQKGAQKLAKSVRTELANDPYNLLAVQGRANQQKSDGDAATWLPSNKGFRCEYVARQIGVKHKYSLWVTAAEKSAMERVLASCPAQTVPDYTGVRATSAQQSQQNDTQTSQEQAQQQQAAEDAAAAAAQAQQQAQQQSSGSDVYYQNCTAAREAGAAPIYQGQPGYRAALDRDKDGVACE
;
A
#
# COMPACT_ATOMS: atom_id res chain seq x y z
N MET A 1 -19.98 -85.05 6.14
CA MET A 1 -19.60 -83.67 5.75
C MET A 1 -18.99 -83.76 4.35
N PHE A 2 -19.67 -83.17 3.36
CA PHE A 2 -19.26 -82.76 2.00
C PHE A 2 -17.83 -83.12 1.52
N ARG A 3 -17.55 -83.59 0.30
CA ARG A 3 -18.32 -83.82 -0.94
C ARG A 3 -17.42 -84.65 -1.89
N GLU A 4 -17.99 -85.67 -2.53
CA GLU A 4 -17.58 -86.27 -3.82
C GLU A 4 -17.47 -85.18 -4.93
N SER A 5 -16.83 -85.29 -6.10
CA SER A 5 -16.24 -86.39 -6.87
C SER A 5 -15.52 -85.78 -8.11
N SER A 6 -14.36 -86.34 -8.45
CA SER A 6 -13.96 -86.86 -9.77
C SER A 6 -14.33 -86.12 -11.09
N ARG A 7 -13.28 -85.84 -11.89
CA ARG A 7 -12.95 -86.41 -13.23
C ARG A 7 -12.96 -85.52 -14.51
N PHE A 8 -11.87 -85.72 -15.28
CA PHE A 8 -11.68 -85.79 -16.75
C PHE A 8 -11.39 -84.55 -17.66
N ARG A 9 -10.07 -84.34 -17.91
CA ARG A 9 -9.26 -84.19 -19.17
C ARG A 9 -9.76 -83.29 -20.37
N PRO A 10 -9.06 -83.24 -21.54
CA PRO A 10 -8.08 -82.19 -21.91
C PRO A 10 -8.37 -81.53 -23.29
N PHE A 11 -7.70 -80.44 -23.67
CA PHE A 11 -7.56 -80.06 -25.10
C PHE A 11 -6.25 -79.34 -25.38
N ALA A 12 -5.70 -79.64 -26.56
CA ALA A 12 -4.39 -79.26 -27.06
C ALA A 12 -4.46 -78.12 -28.08
N ALA A 13 -3.27 -77.54 -28.33
CA ALA A 13 -2.71 -77.26 -29.66
C ALA A 13 -2.63 -75.80 -30.18
N VAL A 14 -1.47 -75.55 -30.81
CA VAL A 14 -1.13 -74.58 -31.89
C VAL A 14 -1.18 -73.09 -31.48
N GLY A 15 -0.15 -72.24 -31.61
CA GLY A 15 0.97 -72.15 -32.55
C GLY A 15 0.81 -70.85 -33.35
N ALA A 16 1.67 -69.84 -33.10
CA ALA A 16 2.02 -68.78 -34.06
C ALA A 16 3.08 -67.84 -33.46
N ILE A 17 4.31 -67.97 -33.96
CA ILE A 17 5.35 -66.95 -33.90
C ILE A 17 4.93 -65.84 -34.88
N LEU A 18 4.78 -64.61 -34.38
CA LEU A 18 4.81 -63.41 -35.21
C LEU A 18 5.87 -62.48 -34.63
N LEU A 19 7.06 -62.54 -35.23
CA LEU A 19 7.99 -61.41 -35.24
C LEU A 19 7.26 -60.22 -35.85
N SER A 20 6.91 -59.23 -35.03
CA SER A 20 6.54 -57.91 -35.52
C SER A 20 7.67 -56.95 -35.16
N VAL A 21 8.61 -56.84 -36.10
CA VAL A 21 9.56 -55.74 -36.18
C VAL A 21 8.80 -54.54 -36.72
N CYS A 22 8.46 -53.61 -35.85
CA CYS A 22 8.13 -52.25 -36.24
C CYS A 22 9.19 -51.31 -35.65
N MET A 23 10.29 -51.13 -36.38
CA MET A 23 11.06 -49.89 -36.30
C MET A 23 10.15 -48.77 -36.80
N VAL A 24 9.56 -48.01 -35.87
CA VAL A 24 8.99 -46.71 -36.18
C VAL A 24 9.88 -45.67 -35.53
N ALA A 25 10.49 -44.85 -36.37
CA ALA A 25 11.32 -43.72 -36.02
C ALA A 25 10.64 -42.87 -34.93
N GLY A 26 11.34 -42.73 -33.81
CA GLY A 26 10.95 -41.85 -32.72
C GLY A 26 11.02 -40.38 -33.16
N ALA A 27 9.94 -39.88 -33.74
CA ALA A 27 9.64 -38.46 -33.69
C ALA A 27 9.16 -38.17 -32.26
N GLN A 28 10.09 -37.77 -31.40
CA GLN A 28 9.76 -37.08 -30.16
C GLN A 28 9.13 -35.74 -30.54
N THR A 29 7.84 -35.76 -30.84
CA THR A 29 7.01 -34.57 -30.75
C THR A 29 6.94 -34.23 -29.27
N GLU A 30 7.90 -33.42 -28.80
CA GLU A 30 7.73 -32.65 -27.58
C GLU A 30 6.53 -31.73 -27.82
N CYS A 31 5.34 -32.22 -27.48
CA CYS A 31 4.18 -31.39 -27.31
C CYS A 31 4.53 -30.46 -26.16
N ALA A 32 4.99 -29.25 -26.48
CA ALA A 32 5.28 -28.22 -25.49
C ALA A 32 3.97 -27.97 -24.74
N ALA A 33 3.82 -28.60 -23.57
CA ALA A 33 2.74 -28.34 -22.66
C ALA A 33 2.67 -26.82 -22.47
N ALA A 34 1.50 -26.25 -22.69
CA ALA A 34 1.26 -24.87 -22.33
C ALA A 34 1.61 -24.76 -20.85
N ALA A 35 2.62 -23.96 -20.51
CA ALA A 35 2.94 -23.70 -19.12
C ALA A 35 1.69 -23.09 -18.49
N GLU A 36 1.10 -23.79 -17.53
CA GLU A 36 -0.01 -23.24 -16.75
C GLU A 36 0.51 -22.03 -15.95
N ALA A 37 -0.36 -21.06 -15.71
CA ALA A 37 -0.04 -19.98 -14.79
C ALA A 37 0.12 -20.58 -13.40
N THR A 38 1.24 -20.32 -12.74
CA THR A 38 1.38 -20.67 -11.33
C THR A 38 0.68 -19.56 -10.55
N ASP A 39 -0.24 -19.90 -9.64
CA ASP A 39 -0.86 -18.90 -8.74
C ASP A 39 0.15 -18.27 -7.76
N ASN A 40 1.44 -18.62 -7.89
CA ASN A 40 2.55 -18.05 -7.15
C ASN A 40 3.26 -16.98 -7.99
N THR A 41 3.40 -15.79 -7.41
CA THR A 41 4.15 -14.67 -8.00
C THR A 41 5.64 -14.68 -7.63
N GLY A 42 6.05 -15.51 -6.67
CA GLY A 42 7.33 -15.39 -5.97
C GLY A 42 7.34 -14.30 -4.91
N ALA A 43 6.16 -13.88 -4.43
CA ALA A 43 5.99 -12.83 -3.43
C ALA A 43 6.92 -13.03 -2.21
N GLY A 44 7.53 -11.94 -1.76
CA GLY A 44 8.46 -11.94 -0.63
C GLY A 44 9.85 -12.47 -0.93
N GLN A 45 10.05 -13.18 -2.05
CA GLN A 45 11.38 -13.60 -2.49
C GLN A 45 12.14 -12.42 -3.11
N ALA A 46 13.47 -12.48 -3.07
CA ALA A 46 14.32 -11.49 -3.73
C ALA A 46 14.03 -11.46 -5.24
N ALA A 47 13.82 -10.27 -5.81
CA ALA A 47 13.47 -10.11 -7.22
C ALA A 47 14.58 -10.65 -8.15
N SER A 48 15.84 -10.55 -7.74
CA SER A 48 16.98 -11.13 -8.45
C SER A 48 16.92 -12.66 -8.52
N SER A 49 16.51 -13.32 -7.44
CA SER A 49 16.33 -14.77 -7.40
C SER A 49 15.20 -15.21 -8.34
N VAL A 50 14.05 -14.54 -8.30
CA VAL A 50 12.92 -14.85 -9.20
C VAL A 50 13.29 -14.59 -10.66
N LEU A 51 14.00 -13.49 -10.97
CA LEU A 51 14.53 -13.21 -12.31
C LEU A 51 15.50 -14.31 -12.79
N GLY A 52 16.25 -14.92 -11.89
CA GLY A 52 17.11 -16.07 -12.16
C GLY A 52 16.34 -17.26 -12.74
N THR A 53 15.09 -17.45 -12.34
CA THR A 53 14.23 -18.56 -12.79
C THR A 53 13.55 -18.34 -14.14
N LEU A 54 13.45 -17.08 -14.60
CA LEU A 54 12.76 -16.77 -15.84
C LEU A 54 13.56 -17.26 -17.05
N GLN A 55 12.87 -17.94 -17.96
CA GLN A 55 13.46 -18.36 -19.24
C GLN A 55 13.94 -17.14 -20.03
N VAL A 56 15.07 -17.28 -20.72
CA VAL A 56 15.62 -16.25 -21.62
C VAL A 56 15.47 -16.73 -23.05
N LYS A 57 14.68 -16.01 -23.85
CA LYS A 57 14.42 -16.32 -25.27
C LYS A 57 14.28 -15.03 -26.08
N GLY A 58 14.38 -15.13 -27.42
CA GLY A 58 14.06 -14.02 -28.31
C GLY A 58 12.57 -13.61 -28.26
N ARG A 59 12.23 -12.47 -28.86
CA ARG A 59 10.82 -12.09 -29.09
C ARG A 59 10.21 -13.02 -30.12
N ALA A 60 9.07 -13.62 -29.83
CA ALA A 60 8.26 -14.30 -30.83
C ALA A 60 7.58 -13.28 -31.75
N PRO A 61 7.13 -13.68 -32.96
CA PRO A 61 6.38 -12.80 -33.84
C PRO A 61 5.11 -12.25 -33.19
N LYS A 62 4.74 -11.01 -33.55
CA LYS A 62 3.47 -10.38 -33.14
C LYS A 62 2.26 -10.87 -33.96
N THR A 63 2.47 -11.81 -34.88
CA THR A 63 1.42 -12.39 -35.73
C THR A 63 0.26 -12.92 -34.89
N GLY A 64 -0.97 -12.63 -35.33
CA GLY A 64 -2.19 -13.08 -34.65
C GLY A 64 -2.57 -12.26 -33.40
N TYR A 65 -1.71 -11.36 -32.92
CA TYR A 65 -2.03 -10.51 -31.78
C TYR A 65 -3.20 -9.58 -32.06
N LYS A 66 -4.23 -9.68 -31.22
CA LYS A 66 -5.31 -8.70 -31.07
C LYS A 66 -5.60 -8.57 -29.59
N ARG A 67 -5.97 -7.37 -29.11
CA ARG A 67 -6.35 -7.19 -27.70
C ARG A 67 -7.49 -8.12 -27.28
N THR A 68 -8.41 -8.43 -28.20
CA THR A 68 -9.52 -9.39 -27.97
C THR A 68 -9.06 -10.82 -27.69
N GLN A 69 -7.80 -11.18 -27.96
CA GLN A 69 -7.23 -12.46 -27.55
C GLN A 69 -7.10 -12.58 -26.03
N PHE A 70 -7.14 -11.46 -25.31
CA PHE A 70 -7.14 -11.38 -23.86
C PHE A 70 -8.55 -11.21 -23.28
N GLY A 71 -9.60 -11.46 -24.08
CA GLY A 71 -10.99 -11.37 -23.63
C GLY A 71 -11.52 -9.94 -23.56
N GLN A 72 -12.55 -9.74 -22.75
CA GLN A 72 -13.17 -8.43 -22.56
C GLN A 72 -12.21 -7.49 -21.83
N ALA A 73 -12.08 -6.27 -22.34
CA ALA A 73 -11.31 -5.23 -21.68
C ALA A 73 -12.01 -4.81 -20.38
N TRP A 74 -11.27 -4.81 -19.28
CA TRP A 74 -11.79 -4.48 -17.95
C TRP A 74 -12.97 -5.40 -17.57
N ALA A 75 -12.78 -6.70 -17.74
CA ALA A 75 -13.75 -7.67 -17.27
C ALA A 75 -13.84 -7.62 -15.74
N ASP A 76 -15.03 -7.84 -15.20
CA ASP A 76 -15.22 -8.13 -13.78
C ASP A 76 -14.85 -9.60 -13.56
N VAL A 77 -13.57 -9.86 -13.25
CA VAL A 77 -13.01 -11.22 -13.13
C VAL A 77 -13.09 -11.77 -11.71
N ASP A 78 -13.26 -10.90 -10.71
CA ASP A 78 -13.46 -11.28 -9.31
C ASP A 78 -14.95 -11.33 -8.93
N HIS A 79 -15.84 -10.95 -9.85
CA HIS A 79 -17.29 -10.98 -9.71
C HIS A 79 -17.80 -10.10 -8.57
N ASN A 80 -17.10 -8.99 -8.31
CA ASN A 80 -17.47 -8.04 -7.26
C ASN A 80 -18.53 -7.01 -7.72
N GLY A 81 -18.88 -7.00 -9.01
CA GLY A 81 -19.85 -6.10 -9.63
C GLY A 81 -19.26 -4.82 -10.24
N CYS A 82 -17.95 -4.62 -10.10
CA CYS A 82 -17.19 -3.51 -10.66
C CYS A 82 -16.32 -4.00 -11.83
N ASP A 83 -16.14 -3.15 -12.85
CA ASP A 83 -15.13 -3.45 -13.85
C ASP A 83 -13.72 -3.27 -13.26
N THR A 84 -12.76 -4.09 -13.72
CA THR A 84 -11.37 -4.03 -13.26
C THR A 84 -10.80 -2.61 -13.29
N ARG A 85 -11.17 -1.78 -14.28
CA ARG A 85 -10.66 -0.40 -14.35
C ARG A 85 -11.07 0.40 -13.12
N ASN A 86 -12.31 0.27 -12.67
CA ASN A 86 -12.79 0.94 -11.48
C ASN A 86 -12.17 0.36 -10.21
N ASP A 87 -11.87 -0.93 -10.17
CA ASP A 87 -11.14 -1.53 -9.04
C ASP A 87 -9.75 -0.92 -8.91
N ILE A 88 -8.99 -0.84 -10.01
CA ILE A 88 -7.66 -0.22 -10.00
C ILE A 88 -7.72 1.26 -9.66
N LEU A 89 -8.70 2.01 -10.19
CA LEU A 89 -8.88 3.41 -9.81
C LEU A 89 -9.23 3.58 -8.34
N SER A 90 -10.04 2.70 -7.77
CA SER A 90 -10.42 2.76 -6.35
C SER A 90 -9.23 2.42 -5.45
N ARG A 91 -8.40 1.47 -5.88
CA ARG A 91 -7.18 1.05 -5.18
C ARG A 91 -6.08 2.11 -5.20
N ASP A 92 -5.81 2.69 -6.36
CA ASP A 92 -4.61 3.52 -6.58
C ASP A 92 -4.84 5.01 -6.38
N LEU A 93 -6.08 5.48 -6.35
CA LEU A 93 -6.40 6.88 -6.08
C LEU A 93 -6.64 7.10 -4.58
N SER A 94 -6.23 8.26 -4.11
CA SER A 94 -6.61 8.78 -2.79
C SER A 94 -7.82 9.72 -2.90
N GLY A 95 -8.59 9.87 -1.82
CA GLY A 95 -9.75 10.77 -1.79
C GLY A 95 -10.82 10.43 -2.83
N VAL A 96 -11.04 9.14 -3.07
CA VAL A 96 -11.92 8.62 -4.13
C VAL A 96 -13.37 9.05 -3.89
N LYS A 97 -14.03 9.55 -4.93
CA LYS A 97 -15.47 9.82 -4.92
C LYS A 97 -16.15 8.93 -5.95
N HIS A 98 -17.10 8.12 -5.51
CA HIS A 98 -17.86 7.23 -6.38
C HIS A 98 -19.15 7.88 -6.88
N ARG A 99 -19.71 7.33 -7.96
CA ARG A 99 -21.04 7.70 -8.45
C ARG A 99 -22.09 7.08 -7.53
N PHE A 100 -23.05 7.90 -7.09
CA PHE A 100 -24.19 7.42 -6.32
C PHE A 100 -24.99 6.36 -7.10
N GLY A 101 -25.54 5.37 -6.40
CA GLY A 101 -26.32 4.27 -7.01
C GLY A 101 -25.48 3.23 -7.77
N THR A 102 -24.16 3.18 -7.56
CA THR A 102 -23.27 2.20 -8.20
C THR A 102 -22.55 1.27 -7.22
N HIS A 103 -23.03 1.20 -5.96
CA HIS A 103 -22.42 0.40 -4.89
C HIS A 103 -20.90 0.63 -4.76
N SER A 104 -20.48 1.90 -4.86
CA SER A 104 -19.07 2.29 -4.83
C SER A 104 -18.18 1.70 -5.94
N CYS A 105 -18.74 1.27 -7.07
CA CYS A 105 -17.92 0.88 -8.23
C CYS A 105 -17.43 2.09 -9.02
N VAL A 106 -18.33 2.96 -9.47
CA VAL A 106 -18.00 3.90 -10.56
C VAL A 106 -17.25 5.13 -10.02
N VAL A 107 -15.91 5.13 -10.09
CA VAL A 107 -15.02 6.22 -9.62
C VAL A 107 -15.15 7.52 -10.42
N LYS A 108 -15.70 8.59 -9.84
CA LYS A 108 -15.83 9.90 -10.48
C LYS A 108 -14.59 10.78 -10.37
N SER A 109 -13.85 10.69 -9.27
CA SER A 109 -12.66 11.51 -9.04
C SER A 109 -11.78 10.93 -7.94
N GLY A 110 -10.53 11.39 -7.87
CA GLY A 110 -9.57 11.11 -6.82
C GLY A 110 -8.24 11.77 -7.17
N THR A 111 -7.20 11.54 -6.36
CA THR A 111 -5.85 12.03 -6.61
C THR A 111 -4.89 10.86 -6.77
N LEU A 112 -4.24 10.78 -7.92
CA LEU A 112 -3.21 9.79 -8.22
C LEU A 112 -1.85 10.35 -7.80
N GLN A 113 -1.14 9.61 -6.95
CA GLN A 113 0.31 9.79 -6.79
C GLN A 113 0.98 8.91 -7.86
N ASP A 114 1.26 9.48 -9.02
CA ASP A 114 1.63 8.71 -10.21
C ASP A 114 2.98 8.02 -10.04
N PRO A 115 3.03 6.67 -10.00
CA PRO A 115 4.28 5.97 -9.75
C PRO A 115 5.27 6.15 -10.91
N TYR A 116 4.80 6.39 -12.14
CA TYR A 116 5.65 6.47 -13.32
C TYR A 116 6.42 7.77 -13.44
N THR A 117 5.81 8.89 -13.08
CA THR A 117 6.41 10.23 -13.19
C THR A 117 6.68 10.92 -11.87
N GLY A 118 6.18 10.38 -10.75
CA GLY A 118 6.31 10.97 -9.41
C GLY A 118 5.44 12.20 -9.20
N LYS A 119 4.49 12.47 -10.11
CA LYS A 119 3.62 13.65 -10.08
C LYS A 119 2.30 13.32 -9.39
N SER A 120 1.75 14.29 -8.65
CA SER A 120 0.36 14.24 -8.20
C SER A 120 -0.58 14.67 -9.33
N ILE A 121 -1.61 13.89 -9.60
CA ILE A 121 -2.59 14.12 -10.69
C ILE A 121 -4.01 14.01 -10.13
N THR A 122 -4.77 15.10 -10.21
CA THR A 122 -6.21 15.05 -9.91
C THR A 122 -6.95 14.36 -11.05
N PHE A 123 -7.49 13.18 -10.77
CA PHE A 123 -8.38 12.47 -11.67
C PHE A 123 -9.80 13.01 -11.54
N LYS A 124 -10.42 13.34 -12.68
CA LYS A 124 -11.85 13.58 -12.80
C LYS A 124 -12.35 12.86 -14.03
N ARG A 125 -13.35 11.99 -13.86
CA ARG A 125 -13.98 11.27 -14.96
C ARG A 125 -14.67 12.25 -15.90
N GLY A 126 -14.36 12.14 -17.18
CA GLY A 126 -14.93 12.97 -18.25
C GLY A 126 -14.29 12.66 -19.61
N GLN A 127 -14.97 13.01 -20.69
CA GLN A 127 -14.54 12.65 -22.05
C GLN A 127 -13.11 13.11 -22.39
N LYS A 128 -12.71 14.30 -21.91
CA LYS A 128 -11.38 14.90 -22.16
C LYS A 128 -10.38 14.68 -21.02
N THR A 129 -10.85 14.29 -19.84
CA THR A 129 -10.04 14.25 -18.61
C THR A 129 -9.70 12.83 -18.19
N SER A 130 -10.53 11.84 -18.54
CA SER A 130 -10.29 10.44 -18.20
C SER A 130 -9.01 9.88 -18.81
N THR A 131 -8.51 10.46 -19.92
CA THR A 131 -7.27 10.02 -20.57
C THR A 131 -6.01 10.49 -19.83
N ALA A 132 -6.12 11.42 -18.89
CA ALA A 132 -5.00 11.89 -18.07
C ALA A 132 -4.51 10.79 -17.11
N VAL A 133 -5.41 9.91 -16.64
CA VAL A 133 -5.08 8.71 -15.86
C VAL A 133 -5.56 7.47 -16.59
N GLN A 134 -4.61 6.63 -16.97
CA GLN A 134 -4.86 5.36 -17.65
C GLN A 134 -4.56 4.21 -16.69
N ILE A 135 -5.14 3.06 -16.96
CA ILE A 135 -4.72 1.82 -16.31
C ILE A 135 -3.73 1.16 -17.26
N ASP A 136 -2.48 1.06 -16.85
CA ASP A 136 -1.42 0.41 -17.61
C ASP A 136 -1.30 -1.06 -17.24
N HIS A 137 -0.98 -1.87 -18.24
CA HIS A 137 -0.46 -3.21 -18.07
C HIS A 137 1.06 -3.14 -17.87
N VAL A 138 1.54 -3.30 -16.64
CA VAL A 138 2.96 -3.22 -16.24
C VAL A 138 3.84 -4.08 -17.16
N VAL A 139 3.38 -5.29 -17.49
CA VAL A 139 3.79 -6.05 -18.68
C VAL A 139 2.72 -5.88 -19.75
N ALA A 140 3.04 -5.11 -20.80
CA ALA A 140 2.09 -4.78 -21.86
C ALA A 140 1.58 -6.05 -22.58
N LEU A 141 0.29 -6.10 -22.92
CA LEU A 141 -0.31 -7.30 -23.54
C LEU A 141 0.35 -7.73 -24.86
N SER A 142 0.82 -6.76 -25.65
CA SER A 142 1.58 -7.00 -26.89
C SER A 142 2.97 -7.58 -26.61
N ASP A 143 3.62 -7.13 -25.53
CA ASP A 143 4.91 -7.70 -25.08
C ASP A 143 4.71 -9.11 -24.56
N ALA A 144 3.70 -9.32 -23.71
CA ALA A 144 3.33 -10.62 -23.18
C ALA A 144 3.03 -11.63 -24.30
N TRP A 145 2.30 -11.24 -25.35
CA TRP A 145 2.03 -12.08 -26.52
C TRP A 145 3.31 -12.63 -27.16
N GLN A 146 4.26 -11.73 -27.42
CA GLN A 146 5.57 -12.06 -28.01
C GLN A 146 6.49 -12.80 -27.03
N LYS A 147 6.10 -12.91 -25.76
CA LYS A 147 6.90 -13.51 -24.68
C LYS A 147 6.20 -14.65 -23.93
N GLY A 148 5.17 -15.26 -24.56
CA GLY A 148 4.58 -16.51 -24.11
C GLY A 148 3.07 -16.54 -24.03
N ALA A 149 2.42 -15.38 -23.93
CA ALA A 149 0.98 -15.33 -23.74
C ALA A 149 0.19 -15.93 -24.93
N GLN A 150 0.77 -15.98 -26.13
CA GLN A 150 0.17 -16.66 -27.28
C GLN A 150 -0.05 -18.17 -27.07
N LYS A 151 0.70 -18.79 -26.15
CA LYS A 151 0.58 -20.22 -25.80
C LYS A 151 -0.36 -20.47 -24.64
N LEU A 152 -0.76 -19.42 -23.90
CA LEU A 152 -1.68 -19.56 -22.77
C LEU A 152 -3.10 -19.87 -23.26
N ALA A 153 -3.88 -20.52 -22.40
CA ALA A 153 -5.32 -20.61 -22.62
C ALA A 153 -5.96 -19.22 -22.65
N LYS A 154 -7.08 -19.07 -23.36
CA LYS A 154 -7.77 -17.77 -23.45
C LYS A 154 -8.22 -17.24 -22.08
N SER A 155 -8.69 -18.13 -21.19
CA SER A 155 -9.05 -17.78 -19.81
C SER A 155 -7.87 -17.17 -19.04
N VAL A 156 -6.70 -17.80 -19.11
CA VAL A 156 -5.47 -17.30 -18.46
C VAL A 156 -5.01 -15.98 -19.07
N ARG A 157 -5.14 -15.78 -20.39
CA ARG A 157 -4.90 -14.45 -20.99
C ARG A 157 -5.88 -13.40 -20.47
N THR A 158 -7.14 -13.76 -20.28
CA THR A 158 -8.14 -12.86 -19.69
C THR A 158 -7.82 -12.50 -18.25
N GLU A 159 -7.34 -13.47 -17.48
CA GLU A 159 -6.81 -13.20 -16.15
C GLU A 159 -5.61 -12.24 -16.21
N LEU A 160 -4.56 -12.53 -16.98
CA LEU A 160 -3.38 -11.66 -17.13
C LEU A 160 -3.73 -10.20 -17.53
N ALA A 161 -4.80 -10.00 -18.29
CA ALA A 161 -5.24 -8.67 -18.71
C ALA A 161 -6.08 -7.93 -17.66
N ASN A 162 -6.63 -8.62 -16.68
CA ASN A 162 -7.49 -8.05 -15.64
C ASN A 162 -6.93 -8.26 -14.23
N ASP A 163 -5.83 -9.00 -14.08
CA ASP A 163 -5.14 -9.24 -12.82
C ASP A 163 -4.64 -7.89 -12.31
N PRO A 164 -5.09 -7.44 -11.13
CA PRO A 164 -4.61 -6.19 -10.60
C PRO A 164 -3.08 -6.19 -10.51
N TYR A 165 -2.37 -7.33 -10.50
CA TYR A 165 -0.89 -7.48 -10.48
C TYR A 165 -0.20 -6.90 -11.67
N ASN A 166 -0.82 -7.10 -12.81
CA ASN A 166 -0.33 -6.52 -14.01
C ASN A 166 -0.83 -5.08 -14.17
N LEU A 167 -1.62 -4.52 -13.25
CA LEU A 167 -2.31 -3.24 -13.46
C LEU A 167 -1.93 -2.14 -12.47
N LEU A 168 -1.73 -0.93 -12.99
CA LEU A 168 -1.51 0.30 -12.23
C LEU A 168 -2.27 1.47 -12.85
N ALA A 169 -2.88 2.31 -12.03
CA ALA A 169 -3.29 3.64 -12.45
C ALA A 169 -2.05 4.54 -12.61
N VAL A 170 -1.87 5.10 -13.79
CA VAL A 170 -0.68 5.89 -14.15
C VAL A 170 -1.03 7.09 -15.02
N GLN A 171 -0.11 8.04 -15.15
CA GLN A 171 -0.24 9.15 -16.08
C GLN A 171 -0.36 8.65 -17.52
N GLY A 172 -1.40 9.10 -18.22
CA GLY A 172 -1.70 8.65 -19.59
C GLY A 172 -0.61 8.93 -20.62
N ARG A 173 0.12 10.06 -20.51
CA ARG A 173 1.24 10.36 -21.42
C ARG A 173 2.43 9.42 -21.20
N ALA A 174 2.79 9.14 -19.95
CA ALA A 174 3.84 8.19 -19.63
C ALA A 174 3.50 6.78 -20.14
N ASN A 175 2.25 6.36 -19.98
CA ASN A 175 1.77 5.09 -20.52
C ASN A 175 1.83 5.03 -22.05
N GLN A 176 1.45 6.12 -22.73
CA GLN A 176 1.57 6.20 -24.20
C GLN A 176 3.03 6.14 -24.67
N GLN A 177 3.96 6.77 -23.95
CA GLN A 177 5.39 6.67 -24.24
C GLN A 177 5.93 5.26 -24.03
N LYS A 178 5.47 4.56 -22.98
CA LYS A 178 5.81 3.16 -22.73
C LYS A 178 5.36 2.25 -23.88
N SER A 179 4.16 2.45 -24.42
CA SER A 179 3.58 1.61 -25.48
C SER A 179 3.64 0.12 -25.10
N ASP A 180 4.28 -0.72 -25.92
CA ASP A 180 4.57 -2.13 -25.66
C ASP A 180 6.05 -2.40 -25.34
N GLY A 181 6.77 -1.39 -24.86
CA GLY A 181 8.15 -1.50 -24.41
C GLY A 181 8.31 -2.35 -23.14
N ASP A 182 9.37 -3.15 -23.12
CA ASP A 182 9.82 -3.88 -21.93
C ASP A 182 10.83 -3.06 -21.12
N ALA A 183 11.37 -3.63 -20.02
CA ALA A 183 12.35 -2.95 -19.17
C ALA A 183 13.63 -2.49 -19.89
N ALA A 184 13.98 -3.08 -21.04
CA ALA A 184 15.12 -2.61 -21.84
C ALA A 184 14.76 -1.43 -22.73
N THR A 185 13.50 -1.29 -23.11
CA THR A 185 13.01 -0.23 -24.01
C THR A 185 12.54 1.00 -23.24
N TRP A 186 11.87 0.81 -22.10
CA TRP A 186 11.29 1.89 -21.33
C TRP A 186 11.31 1.60 -19.83
N LEU A 187 11.69 2.62 -19.06
CA LEU A 187 11.60 2.63 -17.60
C LEU A 187 10.90 3.92 -17.15
N PRO A 188 10.16 3.89 -16.03
CA PRO A 188 9.60 5.08 -15.40
C PRO A 188 10.61 6.23 -15.28
N SER A 189 10.17 7.46 -15.52
CA SER A 189 11.02 8.65 -15.31
C SER A 189 11.24 8.91 -13.82
N ASN A 190 10.29 8.51 -12.97
CA ASN A 190 10.47 8.42 -11.53
C ASN A 190 11.47 7.30 -11.19
N LYS A 191 12.74 7.68 -10.97
CA LYS A 191 13.82 6.72 -10.69
C LYS A 191 13.58 5.91 -9.41
N GLY A 192 12.97 6.52 -8.38
CA GLY A 192 12.69 5.84 -7.11
C GLY A 192 11.73 4.66 -7.23
N PHE A 193 10.89 4.64 -8.27
CA PHE A 193 9.92 3.57 -8.52
C PHE A 193 10.47 2.43 -9.39
N ARG A 194 11.66 2.58 -10.00
CA ARG A 194 12.16 1.61 -11.00
C ARG A 194 12.38 0.21 -10.44
N CYS A 195 12.83 0.10 -9.19
CA CYS A 195 13.02 -1.19 -8.53
C CYS A 195 11.69 -1.94 -8.35
N GLU A 196 10.66 -1.24 -7.88
CA GLU A 196 9.33 -1.82 -7.74
C GLU A 196 8.72 -2.18 -9.09
N TYR A 197 8.87 -1.31 -10.10
CA TYR A 197 8.42 -1.57 -11.47
C TYR A 197 9.04 -2.85 -12.04
N VAL A 198 10.36 -2.99 -11.95
CA VAL A 198 11.08 -4.18 -12.44
C VAL A 198 10.70 -5.43 -11.63
N ALA A 199 10.65 -5.34 -10.30
CA ALA A 199 10.24 -6.46 -9.45
C ALA A 199 8.82 -6.94 -9.76
N ARG A 200 7.90 -6.02 -10.03
CA ARG A 200 6.53 -6.35 -10.45
C ARG A 200 6.49 -7.00 -11.83
N GLN A 201 7.27 -6.51 -12.80
CA GLN A 201 7.39 -7.17 -14.11
C GLN A 201 7.93 -8.59 -13.99
N ILE A 202 8.92 -8.82 -13.13
CA ILE A 202 9.48 -10.15 -12.85
C ILE A 202 8.39 -11.06 -12.27
N GLY A 203 7.65 -10.59 -11.27
CA GLY A 203 6.58 -11.36 -10.66
C GLY A 203 5.43 -11.70 -11.62
N VAL A 204 5.00 -10.75 -12.46
CA VAL A 204 3.99 -11.00 -13.50
C VAL A 204 4.49 -12.05 -14.49
N LYS A 205 5.75 -11.94 -14.93
CA LYS A 205 6.33 -12.91 -15.87
C LYS A 205 6.48 -14.29 -15.24
N HIS A 206 6.81 -14.35 -13.95
CA HIS A 206 6.86 -15.59 -13.20
C HIS A 206 5.47 -16.24 -13.09
N LYS A 207 4.46 -15.50 -12.58
CA LYS A 207 3.08 -15.96 -12.40
C LYS A 207 2.51 -16.56 -13.68
N TYR A 208 2.70 -15.87 -14.81
CA TYR A 208 2.12 -16.27 -16.10
C TYR A 208 3.07 -17.05 -17.01
N SER A 209 4.17 -17.58 -16.47
CA SER A 209 5.15 -18.39 -17.22
C SER A 209 5.64 -17.71 -18.52
N LEU A 210 5.81 -16.39 -18.47
CA LEU A 210 6.33 -15.58 -19.58
C LEU A 210 7.86 -15.51 -19.51
N TRP A 211 8.52 -15.43 -20.67
CA TRP A 211 9.97 -15.28 -20.74
C TRP A 211 10.41 -13.81 -20.83
N VAL A 212 11.72 -13.61 -20.66
CA VAL A 212 12.40 -12.33 -20.91
C VAL A 212 13.35 -12.47 -22.09
N THR A 213 13.67 -11.35 -22.73
CA THR A 213 14.81 -11.31 -23.66
C THR A 213 16.12 -11.14 -22.90
N ALA A 214 17.25 -11.46 -23.53
CA ALA A 214 18.57 -11.21 -22.93
C ALA A 214 18.78 -9.72 -22.59
N ALA A 215 18.34 -8.82 -23.47
CA ALA A 215 18.41 -7.37 -23.24
C ALA A 215 17.53 -6.92 -22.07
N GLU A 216 16.30 -7.45 -21.99
CA GLU A 216 15.37 -7.19 -20.88
C GLU A 216 15.92 -7.70 -19.56
N LYS A 217 16.42 -8.94 -19.50
CA LYS A 217 17.03 -9.50 -18.29
C LYS A 217 18.22 -8.65 -17.82
N SER A 218 19.11 -8.27 -18.74
CA SER A 218 20.24 -7.39 -18.43
C SER A 218 19.79 -6.03 -17.91
N ALA A 219 18.71 -5.47 -18.45
CA ALA A 219 18.15 -4.20 -17.96
C ALA A 219 17.56 -4.34 -16.56
N MET A 220 16.83 -5.42 -16.29
CA MET A 220 16.27 -5.72 -14.98
C MET A 220 17.39 -5.92 -13.94
N GLU A 221 18.44 -6.67 -14.27
CA GLU A 221 19.62 -6.86 -13.40
C GLU A 221 20.31 -5.54 -13.07
N ARG A 222 20.52 -4.66 -14.05
CA ARG A 222 21.11 -3.33 -13.80
C ARG A 222 20.27 -2.47 -12.87
N VAL A 223 18.93 -2.52 -12.99
CA VAL A 223 18.05 -1.79 -12.07
C VAL A 223 18.15 -2.39 -10.66
N LEU A 224 18.05 -3.72 -10.55
CA LEU A 224 18.10 -4.42 -9.26
C LEU A 224 19.46 -4.30 -8.54
N ALA A 225 20.56 -4.10 -9.28
CA ALA A 225 21.86 -3.82 -8.69
C ALA A 225 21.87 -2.56 -7.82
N SER A 226 20.97 -1.60 -8.08
CA SER A 226 20.80 -0.39 -7.24
C SER A 226 19.92 -0.61 -6.01
N CYS A 227 19.28 -1.78 -5.87
CA CYS A 227 18.32 -2.11 -4.82
C CYS A 227 18.30 -3.63 -4.51
N PRO A 228 19.41 -4.20 -4.01
CA PRO A 228 19.57 -5.65 -3.85
C PRO A 228 18.57 -6.31 -2.89
N ALA A 229 18.00 -5.55 -1.96
CA ALA A 229 16.97 -6.02 -1.03
C ALA A 229 15.54 -5.96 -1.59
N GLN A 230 15.36 -5.56 -2.87
CA GLN A 230 14.04 -5.51 -3.49
C GLN A 230 13.46 -6.92 -3.63
N THR A 231 12.31 -7.13 -3.02
CA THR A 231 11.53 -8.36 -3.17
C THR A 231 10.48 -8.20 -4.26
N VAL A 232 10.00 -9.33 -4.78
CA VAL A 232 8.78 -9.35 -5.59
C VAL A 232 7.60 -8.99 -4.67
N PRO A 233 6.71 -8.05 -5.07
CA PRO A 233 5.63 -7.61 -4.20
C PRO A 233 4.54 -8.69 -4.01
N ASP A 234 4.02 -8.78 -2.79
CA ASP A 234 2.82 -9.56 -2.45
C ASP A 234 1.56 -8.76 -2.80
N TYR A 235 0.49 -9.43 -3.23
CA TYR A 235 -0.38 -8.83 -4.23
C TYR A 235 -1.59 -8.00 -3.73
N THR A 236 -1.36 -6.69 -3.53
CA THR A 236 -2.29 -5.57 -3.86
C THR A 236 -1.59 -4.33 -4.44
N GLY A 237 -0.30 -4.39 -4.74
CA GLY A 237 0.32 -3.36 -5.56
C GLY A 237 0.60 -2.00 -4.90
N VAL A 238 0.68 -1.92 -3.57
CA VAL A 238 1.47 -0.93 -2.83
C VAL A 238 2.11 -1.66 -1.66
N ARG A 239 3.43 -1.56 -1.49
CA ARG A 239 4.11 -2.13 -0.33
C ARG A 239 3.50 -1.54 0.96
N ALA A 240 3.45 -2.32 2.02
CA ALA A 240 2.97 -2.01 3.38
C ALA A 240 3.68 -0.82 4.10
N THR A 241 4.17 0.18 3.38
CA THR A 241 4.71 1.43 3.95
C THR A 241 3.59 2.30 4.52
N SER A 242 2.34 2.14 4.08
CA SER A 242 1.18 2.84 4.64
C SER A 242 0.73 2.28 5.99
N ALA A 243 0.85 0.97 6.24
CA ALA A 243 0.49 0.37 7.53
C ALA A 243 1.57 0.60 8.61
N GLN A 244 2.84 0.72 8.23
CA GLN A 244 3.90 1.09 9.16
C GLN A 244 3.95 2.60 9.41
N GLN A 245 3.59 3.45 8.43
CA GLN A 245 3.44 4.89 8.65
C GLN A 245 2.19 5.25 9.48
N SER A 246 1.08 4.52 9.35
CA SER A 246 -0.09 4.77 10.20
C SER A 246 0.19 4.44 11.67
N GLN A 247 0.87 3.32 11.96
CA GLN A 247 1.24 2.97 13.33
C GLN A 247 2.27 3.93 13.95
N GLN A 248 3.19 4.48 13.16
CA GLN A 248 4.14 5.49 13.63
C GLN A 248 3.47 6.86 13.85
N ASN A 249 2.58 7.29 12.94
CA ASN A 249 1.84 8.54 13.10
C ASN A 249 0.83 8.49 14.26
N ASP A 250 0.18 7.35 14.52
CA ASP A 250 -0.75 7.21 15.64
C ASP A 250 -0.01 7.22 16.99
N THR A 251 1.19 6.63 17.05
CA THR A 251 2.05 6.67 18.25
C THR A 251 2.58 8.08 18.50
N GLN A 252 2.99 8.79 17.45
CA GLN A 252 3.52 10.15 17.57
C GLN A 252 2.42 11.17 17.92
N THR A 253 1.22 11.04 17.34
CA THR A 253 0.04 11.87 17.69
C THR A 253 -0.41 11.61 19.13
N SER A 254 -0.37 10.36 19.60
CA SER A 254 -0.70 10.02 20.99
C SER A 254 0.32 10.57 21.99
N GLN A 255 1.61 10.58 21.63
CA GLN A 255 2.66 11.17 22.47
C GLN A 255 2.59 12.71 22.51
N GLU A 256 2.26 13.35 21.39
CA GLU A 256 2.11 14.80 21.32
C GLU A 256 0.86 15.28 22.07
N GLN A 257 -0.24 14.52 22.00
CA GLN A 257 -1.45 14.78 22.79
C GLN A 257 -1.22 14.54 24.29
N ALA A 258 -0.48 13.49 24.67
CA ALA A 258 -0.11 13.26 26.07
C ALA A 258 0.80 14.37 26.63
N GLN A 259 1.74 14.88 25.82
CA GLN A 259 2.59 16.02 26.22
C GLN A 259 1.79 17.32 26.35
N GLN A 260 0.82 17.58 25.48
CA GLN A 260 -0.06 18.76 25.60
C GLN A 260 -0.98 18.66 26.81
N GLN A 261 -1.46 17.46 27.15
CA GLN A 261 -2.31 17.25 28.32
C GLN A 261 -1.52 17.41 29.63
N GLN A 262 -0.29 16.88 29.69
CA GLN A 262 0.61 17.11 30.83
C GLN A 262 0.96 18.58 31.00
N ALA A 263 1.26 19.30 29.91
CA ALA A 263 1.54 20.73 29.95
C ALA A 263 0.33 21.56 30.43
N ALA A 264 -0.90 21.13 30.10
CA ALA A 264 -2.12 21.77 30.58
C ALA A 264 -2.36 21.51 32.09
N GLU A 265 -2.07 20.31 32.57
CA GLU A 265 -2.16 19.97 34.01
C GLU A 265 -1.10 20.71 34.84
N ASP A 266 0.14 20.80 34.35
CA ASP A 266 1.21 21.55 35.02
C ASP A 266 0.89 23.06 35.09
N ALA A 267 0.31 23.62 34.02
CA ALA A 267 -0.15 25.02 34.00
C ALA A 267 -1.32 25.25 34.98
N ALA A 268 -2.25 24.30 35.10
CA ALA A 268 -3.35 24.39 36.05
C ALA A 268 -2.85 24.29 37.51
N ALA A 269 -1.87 23.43 37.78
CA ALA A 269 -1.24 23.32 39.09
C ALA A 269 -0.50 24.60 39.49
N ALA A 270 0.24 25.21 38.56
CA ALA A 270 0.91 26.49 38.79
C ALA A 270 -0.10 27.63 39.08
N ALA A 271 -1.22 27.66 38.36
CA ALA A 271 -2.29 28.63 38.61
C ALA A 271 -2.94 28.43 40.01
N ALA A 272 -3.17 27.17 40.42
CA ALA A 272 -3.71 26.86 41.75
C ALA A 272 -2.74 27.26 42.88
N GLN A 273 -1.43 27.04 42.71
CA GLN A 273 -0.43 27.47 43.67
C GLN A 273 -0.33 29.00 43.78
N ALA A 274 -0.43 29.72 42.66
CA ALA A 274 -0.49 31.18 42.67
C ALA A 274 -1.73 31.70 43.42
N GLN A 275 -2.88 31.03 43.28
CA GLN A 275 -4.09 31.37 44.04
C GLN A 275 -3.94 31.09 45.55
N GLN A 276 -3.30 29.99 45.93
CA GLN A 276 -3.02 29.69 47.35
C GLN A 276 -2.03 30.67 47.96
N GLN A 277 -1.00 31.10 47.23
CA GLN A 277 -0.06 32.13 47.69
C GLN A 277 -0.74 33.49 47.87
N ALA A 278 -1.68 33.85 46.98
CA ALA A 278 -2.50 35.05 47.15
C ALA A 278 -3.43 34.97 48.38
N GLN A 279 -3.89 33.78 48.77
CA GLN A 279 -4.71 33.57 49.97
C GLN A 279 -3.88 33.52 51.27
N GLN A 280 -2.60 33.13 51.20
CA GLN A 280 -1.69 33.15 52.36
C GLN A 280 -1.21 34.57 52.70
N GLN A 281 -1.25 35.51 51.75
CA GLN A 281 -0.95 36.91 52.01
C GLN A 281 -2.11 37.68 52.68
N SER A 282 -3.34 37.13 52.72
CA SER A 282 -4.48 37.74 53.39
C SER A 282 -4.73 37.24 54.82
N SER A 283 -3.96 36.27 55.31
CA SER A 283 -4.15 35.64 56.63
C SER A 283 -3.33 36.29 57.78
N GLY A 284 -2.68 37.43 57.54
CA GLY A 284 -2.00 38.22 58.57
C GLY A 284 -2.93 39.11 59.41
N SER A 285 -4.21 38.76 59.60
CA SER A 285 -5.26 39.68 60.06
C SER A 285 -5.46 39.78 61.59
N ASP A 286 -4.70 39.09 62.43
CA ASP A 286 -4.87 39.17 63.90
C ASP A 286 -3.80 40.03 64.59
N VAL A 287 -3.45 41.15 63.96
CA VAL A 287 -2.70 42.22 64.64
C VAL A 287 -3.71 43.14 65.31
N TYR A 288 -3.68 43.26 66.64
CA TYR A 288 -4.54 44.15 67.42
C TYR A 288 -3.70 45.07 68.30
N TYR A 289 -3.89 46.39 68.15
CA TYR A 289 -3.26 47.39 69.01
C TYR A 289 -4.29 48.00 69.95
N GLN A 290 -4.04 47.98 71.26
CA GLN A 290 -4.97 48.52 72.25
C GLN A 290 -5.14 50.04 72.19
N ASN A 291 -4.14 50.79 71.72
CA ASN A 291 -4.18 52.24 71.47
C ASN A 291 -3.04 52.65 70.51
N CYS A 292 -2.99 53.91 70.09
CA CYS A 292 -1.95 54.42 69.18
C CYS A 292 -0.54 54.43 69.79
N THR A 293 -0.43 54.45 71.12
CA THR A 293 0.88 54.30 71.79
C THR A 293 1.45 52.90 71.54
N ALA A 294 0.64 51.86 71.76
CA ALA A 294 1.04 50.48 71.47
C ALA A 294 1.41 50.27 70.00
N ALA A 295 0.68 50.91 69.08
CA ALA A 295 0.99 50.87 67.65
C ALA A 295 2.33 51.55 67.31
N ARG A 296 2.63 52.70 67.93
CA ARG A 296 3.91 53.42 67.74
C ARG A 296 5.09 52.70 68.39
N GLU A 297 4.91 52.15 69.58
CA GLU A 297 5.92 51.35 70.29
C GLU A 297 6.26 50.07 69.51
N ALA A 298 5.28 49.48 68.83
CA ALA A 298 5.48 48.37 67.91
C ALA A 298 6.06 48.78 66.54
N GLY A 299 6.30 50.07 66.30
CA GLY A 299 6.82 50.61 65.04
C GLY A 299 5.83 50.51 63.86
N ALA A 300 4.53 50.35 64.14
CA ALA A 300 3.50 50.09 63.14
C ALA A 300 2.72 51.33 62.70
N ALA A 301 2.89 52.48 63.36
CA ALA A 301 2.21 53.72 63.02
C ALA A 301 3.02 54.57 62.00
N PRO A 302 2.37 55.25 61.03
CA PRO A 302 0.92 55.30 60.80
C PRO A 302 0.37 54.01 60.16
N ILE A 303 -0.85 53.61 60.56
CA ILE A 303 -1.52 52.40 60.05
C ILE A 303 -2.62 52.80 59.06
N TYR A 304 -2.53 52.31 57.82
CA TYR A 304 -3.50 52.66 56.77
C TYR A 304 -4.71 51.69 56.76
N GLN A 305 -5.87 52.19 56.32
CA GLN A 305 -7.07 51.36 56.15
C GLN A 305 -6.78 50.13 55.26
N GLY A 306 -7.08 48.94 55.79
CA GLY A 306 -6.81 47.66 55.13
C GLY A 306 -5.49 47.00 55.55
N GLN A 307 -4.63 47.70 56.29
CA GLN A 307 -3.45 47.08 56.90
C GLN A 307 -3.80 46.33 58.20
N PRO A 308 -3.08 45.24 58.53
CA PRO A 308 -3.22 44.57 59.82
C PRO A 308 -3.07 45.53 61.01
N GLY A 309 -4.02 45.50 61.94
CA GLY A 309 -4.03 46.41 63.10
C GLY A 309 -4.78 47.72 62.90
N TYR A 310 -5.27 48.02 61.69
CA TYR A 310 -6.15 49.16 61.47
C TYR A 310 -7.49 48.95 62.17
N ARG A 311 -7.98 49.98 62.87
CA ARG A 311 -9.35 50.04 63.37
C ARG A 311 -9.82 51.48 63.40
N ALA A 312 -11.08 51.70 63.03
CA ALA A 312 -11.70 53.03 63.01
C ALA A 312 -11.73 53.73 64.39
N ALA A 313 -11.48 53.00 65.49
CA ALA A 313 -11.33 53.58 66.82
C ALA A 313 -9.95 54.23 67.07
N LEU A 314 -8.95 53.94 66.23
CA LEU A 314 -7.61 54.53 66.25
C LEU A 314 -7.43 55.67 65.23
N ASP A 315 -8.32 55.73 64.24
CA ASP A 315 -8.43 56.80 63.26
C ASP A 315 -9.44 57.83 63.78
N ARG A 316 -8.91 58.93 64.34
CA ARG A 316 -9.70 59.91 65.09
C ARG A 316 -10.50 60.83 64.17
N ASP A 317 -9.96 61.19 63.02
CA ASP A 317 -10.53 62.11 62.05
C ASP A 317 -11.20 61.40 60.86
N LYS A 318 -11.06 60.07 60.78
CA LYS A 318 -11.72 59.15 59.85
C LYS A 318 -11.29 59.34 58.40
N ASP A 319 -10.04 59.71 58.20
CA ASP A 319 -9.46 59.94 56.88
C ASP A 319 -8.87 58.66 56.25
N GLY A 320 -8.85 57.54 57.00
CA GLY A 320 -8.28 56.27 56.58
C GLY A 320 -6.87 56.01 57.08
N VAL A 321 -6.31 56.88 57.93
CA VAL A 321 -4.98 56.76 58.53
C VAL A 321 -5.07 56.75 60.06
N ALA A 322 -4.92 55.58 60.67
CA ALA A 322 -4.90 55.45 62.11
C ALA A 322 -3.53 55.81 62.70
N CYS A 323 -3.55 56.51 63.85
CA CYS A 323 -2.36 56.82 64.64
C CYS A 323 -1.30 57.72 63.98
N GLU A 324 -1.72 58.61 63.08
CA GLU A 324 -0.93 59.78 62.64
C GLU A 324 -0.40 60.64 63.80
#